data_AF-A0A1G1LP44-F1
#
_entry.id   AF-A0A1G1LP44-F1
#
_cell.length_a   1.000
_cell.length_b   1.000
_cell.length_c   1.000
_cell.angle_alpha   90.00
_cell.angle_beta   90.00
_cell.angle_gamma   90.00
#
_symmetry.space_group_name_H-M   'P 1'
#
loop_
_entity.id
_entity.type
_entity.pdbx_description
1 polymer ?
#
loop_
_entity_poly.entity_id
_entity_poly.type
_entity_poly.pdbx_seq_one_letter_code
_entity_poly.pdbx_strand_id
1 'polypeptide(L)'
;MKGFCYNTTTMRNSILLIFVFLNIAGCARVTDTATETVKGIWGSSTRALENARIDSIGKTYDCTFDACFDAVAYLGQESGIWSDQVLVQEGESITPSVFEQANRENVGFVEIKERKFFLTFIKDRPKQHIVFMRVPGSVNSTEVGVFFTPLEDKRIRVEVSSLSRYAKKTVADIVFGQLDKVFPAQVTQTTETIQ
;
A
#
# COMPACT_ATOMS: atom_id res chain seq x y z
N MET A 1 10.48 -0.03 74.19
CA MET A 1 10.26 -0.94 73.05
C MET A 1 8.80 -1.37 73.06
N LYS A 2 7.97 -0.87 72.14
CA LYS A 2 6.56 -1.27 72.02
C LYS A 2 6.44 -2.24 70.85
N GLY A 3 6.16 -3.51 71.14
CA GLY A 3 5.96 -4.56 70.14
C GLY A 3 4.59 -4.39 69.47
N PHE A 4 4.59 -4.25 68.15
CA PHE A 4 3.38 -4.29 67.33
C PHE A 4 3.07 -5.76 67.00
N CYS A 5 2.14 -6.37 67.74
CA CYS A 5 1.55 -7.65 67.38
C CYS A 5 0.55 -7.44 66.23
N TYR A 6 0.94 -7.75 65.00
CA TYR A 6 0.01 -7.81 63.89
C TYR A 6 -0.90 -9.03 64.01
N ASN A 7 -2.22 -8.79 64.06
CA ASN A 7 -3.23 -9.83 64.13
C ASN A 7 -3.31 -10.56 62.78
N THR A 8 -2.83 -11.80 62.75
CA THR A 8 -2.64 -12.63 61.54
C THR A 8 -3.94 -12.97 60.81
N THR A 9 -5.10 -12.82 61.45
CA THR A 9 -6.40 -13.06 60.82
C THR A 9 -6.75 -12.00 59.77
N THR A 10 -6.23 -10.78 59.90
CA THR A 10 -6.53 -9.65 58.99
C THR A 10 -5.79 -9.75 57.65
N MET A 11 -4.66 -10.46 57.60
CA MET A 11 -3.87 -10.65 56.37
C MET A 11 -4.58 -11.55 55.35
N ARG A 12 -5.31 -12.58 55.82
CA ARG A 12 -5.92 -13.57 54.93
C ARG A 12 -7.10 -13.01 54.13
N ASN A 13 -7.89 -12.10 54.72
CA ASN A 13 -8.98 -11.42 54.01
C ASN A 13 -8.48 -10.35 53.04
N SER A 14 -7.35 -9.72 53.32
CA SER A 14 -6.77 -8.71 52.41
C SER A 14 -6.22 -9.34 51.12
N ILE A 15 -5.65 -10.54 51.20
CA ILE A 15 -5.15 -11.28 50.03
C ILE A 15 -6.31 -11.73 49.11
N LEU A 16 -7.44 -12.15 49.70
CA LEU A 16 -8.64 -12.53 48.93
C LEU A 16 -9.25 -11.36 48.17
N LEU A 17 -9.27 -10.16 48.78
CA LEU A 17 -9.78 -8.96 48.09
C LEU A 17 -8.90 -8.58 46.89
N ILE A 18 -7.58 -8.67 47.00
CA ILE A 18 -6.65 -8.38 45.89
C ILE A 18 -6.87 -9.33 44.71
N PHE A 19 -7.08 -10.63 44.97
CA PHE A 19 -7.35 -11.60 43.91
C PHE A 19 -8.71 -11.36 43.22
N VAL A 20 -9.73 -10.92 43.96
CA VAL A 20 -11.03 -10.57 43.37
C VAL A 20 -10.90 -9.33 42.45
N PHE A 21 -10.17 -8.29 42.86
CA PHE A 21 -9.96 -7.12 42.01
C PHE A 21 -9.13 -7.42 40.74
N LEU A 22 -8.15 -8.33 40.83
CA LEU A 22 -7.37 -8.78 39.66
C LEU A 22 -8.19 -9.55 38.62
N ASN A 23 -9.30 -10.19 39.01
CA ASN A 23 -10.18 -10.90 38.08
C ASN A 23 -11.26 -10.00 37.44
N ILE A 24 -11.52 -8.82 38.01
CA ILE A 24 -12.46 -7.82 37.43
C ILE A 24 -11.74 -6.86 36.48
N ALA A 25 -10.41 -6.74 36.59
CA ALA A 25 -9.56 -6.17 35.55
C ALA A 25 -9.50 -7.13 34.35
N GLY A 26 -10.62 -7.24 33.64
CA GLY A 26 -10.74 -8.03 32.43
C GLY A 26 -9.63 -7.67 31.45
N CYS A 27 -9.21 -8.66 30.66
CA CYS A 27 -8.27 -8.54 29.56
C CYS A 27 -8.74 -7.46 28.57
N ALA A 28 -8.51 -6.19 28.86
CA ALA A 28 -8.50 -5.14 27.87
C ALA A 28 -7.39 -5.55 26.91
N ARG A 29 -7.78 -6.11 25.76
CA ARG A 29 -6.89 -6.40 24.66
C ARG A 29 -6.23 -5.09 24.25
N VAL A 30 -5.05 -4.83 24.82
CA VAL A 30 -4.13 -3.80 24.35
C VAL A 30 -3.51 -4.36 23.07
N THR A 31 -4.27 -4.39 21.99
CA THR A 31 -3.75 -4.77 20.67
C THR A 31 -3.59 -3.59 19.73
N ASP A 32 -4.17 -2.42 19.99
CA ASP A 32 -4.34 -1.45 18.89
C ASP A 32 -3.94 0.02 19.16
N THR A 33 -3.51 0.41 20.37
CA THR A 33 -3.27 1.85 20.67
C THR A 33 -1.82 2.33 20.58
N ALA A 34 -0.82 1.45 20.49
CA ALA A 34 0.60 1.87 20.47
C ALA A 34 1.13 2.25 19.08
N THR A 35 0.48 1.82 17.99
CA THR A 35 0.87 2.15 16.61
C THR A 35 0.18 3.40 16.06
N GLU A 36 -0.79 3.98 16.77
CA GLU A 36 -1.56 5.13 16.29
C GLU A 36 -0.87 6.47 16.57
N THR A 37 -0.02 6.57 17.60
CA THR A 37 0.60 7.84 18.01
C THR A 37 1.67 8.34 17.04
N VAL A 38 2.15 7.49 16.12
CA VAL A 38 3.08 7.91 15.05
C VAL A 38 2.33 8.41 13.80
N LYS A 39 1.02 8.09 13.65
CA LYS A 39 0.22 8.56 12.50
C LYS A 39 -0.07 10.06 12.52
N GLY A 40 0.00 10.70 13.69
CA GLY A 40 -0.32 12.13 13.85
C GLY A 40 0.60 13.09 13.10
N ILE A 41 1.86 12.71 12.86
CA ILE A 41 2.85 13.56 12.16
C ILE A 41 2.71 13.46 10.62
N TRP A 42 2.14 12.35 10.12
CA TRP A 42 2.06 12.03 8.69
C TRP A 42 0.75 12.47 8.02
N GLY A 43 -0.21 13.01 8.78
CA GLY A 43 -1.44 13.59 8.22
C GLY A 43 -1.21 14.82 7.33
N SER A 44 -0.07 15.51 7.48
CA SER A 44 0.26 16.69 6.69
C SER A 44 0.56 16.35 5.23
N SER A 45 1.32 15.28 4.97
CA SER A 45 1.73 14.93 3.61
C SER A 45 0.60 14.33 2.78
N THR A 46 -0.25 13.51 3.40
CA THR A 46 -1.49 13.02 2.79
C THR A 46 -2.45 14.16 2.44
N ARG A 47 -2.59 15.17 3.32
CA ARG A 47 -3.38 16.37 3.01
C ARG A 47 -2.82 17.15 1.81
N ALA A 48 -1.50 17.24 1.67
CA ALA A 48 -0.88 17.88 0.51
C ALA A 48 -1.15 17.11 -0.79
N LEU A 49 -1.13 15.79 -0.76
CA LEU A 49 -1.47 14.94 -1.91
C LEU A 49 -2.95 15.06 -2.32
N GLU A 50 -3.85 15.14 -1.34
CA GLU A 50 -5.28 15.38 -1.58
C GLU A 50 -5.53 16.77 -2.15
N ASN A 51 -4.85 17.80 -1.65
CA ASN A 51 -4.95 19.14 -2.26
C ASN A 51 -4.42 19.16 -3.70
N ALA A 52 -3.34 18.42 -3.97
CA ALA A 52 -2.78 18.29 -5.32
C ALA A 52 -3.64 17.43 -6.27
N ARG A 53 -4.69 16.78 -5.75
CA ARG A 53 -5.58 15.89 -6.52
C ARG A 53 -6.40 16.63 -7.57
N ILE A 54 -6.58 17.94 -7.41
CA ILE A 54 -7.21 18.81 -8.43
C ILE A 54 -6.47 18.70 -9.78
N ASP A 55 -5.15 18.51 -9.74
CA ASP A 55 -4.30 18.34 -10.92
C ASP A 55 -3.93 16.86 -11.17
N SER A 56 -4.71 15.91 -10.66
CA SER A 56 -4.42 14.49 -10.81
C SER A 56 -4.57 14.00 -12.26
N ILE A 57 -3.84 12.93 -12.60
CA ILE A 57 -4.05 12.20 -13.86
C ILE A 57 -4.94 11.01 -13.51
N GLY A 58 -6.13 10.94 -14.12
CA GLY A 58 -7.14 9.93 -13.79
C GLY A 58 -7.55 9.08 -14.98
N LYS A 59 -7.86 7.79 -14.73
CA LYS A 59 -8.47 6.87 -15.69
C LYS A 59 -9.51 5.99 -14.98
N THR A 60 -10.56 5.61 -15.69
CA THR A 60 -11.64 4.78 -15.16
C THR A 60 -11.52 3.34 -15.67
N TYR A 61 -11.74 2.38 -14.79
CA TYR A 61 -11.64 0.95 -15.06
C TYR A 61 -12.91 0.21 -14.63
N ASP A 62 -13.22 -0.86 -15.35
CA ASP A 62 -14.30 -1.80 -15.02
C ASP A 62 -13.73 -2.95 -14.17
N CYS A 63 -13.60 -2.69 -12.88
CA CYS A 63 -13.01 -3.60 -11.88
C CYS A 63 -13.69 -3.34 -10.53
N THR A 64 -13.67 -4.32 -9.63
CA THR A 64 -14.01 -4.05 -8.23
C THR A 64 -12.89 -3.25 -7.56
N PHE A 65 -13.23 -2.52 -6.49
CA PHE A 65 -12.25 -1.80 -5.69
C PHE A 65 -11.09 -2.73 -5.27
N ASP A 66 -11.41 -3.93 -4.76
CA ASP A 66 -10.40 -4.88 -4.29
C ASP A 66 -9.42 -5.29 -5.39
N ALA A 67 -9.95 -5.62 -6.57
CA ALA A 67 -9.13 -6.08 -7.70
C ALA A 67 -8.20 -4.97 -8.22
N CYS A 68 -8.72 -3.75 -8.39
CA CYS A 68 -7.91 -2.62 -8.83
C CYS A 68 -6.89 -2.20 -7.76
N PHE A 69 -7.29 -2.20 -6.49
CA PHE A 69 -6.38 -1.86 -5.39
C PHE A 69 -5.22 -2.85 -5.29
N ASP A 70 -5.50 -4.15 -5.36
CA ASP A 70 -4.46 -5.19 -5.27
C ASP A 70 -3.55 -5.20 -6.51
N ALA A 71 -4.10 -4.97 -7.71
CA ALA A 71 -3.31 -4.83 -8.93
C ALA A 71 -2.31 -3.67 -8.86
N VAL A 72 -2.71 -2.53 -8.29
CA VAL A 72 -1.81 -1.39 -8.07
C VAL A 72 -0.85 -1.66 -6.92
N ALA A 73 -1.31 -2.24 -5.81
CA ALA A 73 -0.47 -2.54 -4.65
C ALA A 73 0.66 -3.51 -5.00
N TYR A 74 0.44 -4.41 -5.96
CA TYR A 74 1.43 -5.35 -6.47
C TYR A 74 2.64 -4.66 -7.14
N LEU A 75 2.48 -3.43 -7.66
CA LEU A 75 3.58 -2.68 -8.29
C LEU A 75 4.64 -2.21 -7.29
N GLY A 76 4.30 -2.15 -6.01
CA GLY A 76 5.18 -1.63 -4.97
C GLY A 76 5.80 -2.71 -4.08
N GLN A 77 7.02 -2.45 -3.62
CA GLN A 77 7.70 -3.25 -2.61
C GLN A 77 7.29 -2.79 -1.22
N GLU A 78 6.95 -3.73 -0.34
CA GLU A 78 6.71 -3.43 1.06
C GLU A 78 8.02 -3.04 1.75
N SER A 79 7.97 -1.96 2.53
CA SER A 79 9.13 -1.33 3.17
C SER A 79 9.82 -2.17 4.26
N GLY A 80 9.38 -3.40 4.50
CA GLY A 80 9.94 -4.32 5.51
C GLY A 80 11.11 -5.18 5.03
N ILE A 81 11.38 -5.23 3.72
CA ILE A 81 12.44 -6.07 3.14
C ILE A 81 13.32 -5.20 2.23
N TRP A 82 14.03 -4.24 2.82
CA TRP A 82 15.19 -3.64 2.17
C TRP A 82 16.38 -4.56 2.46
N SER A 83 16.51 -5.64 1.70
CA SER A 83 17.82 -6.30 1.58
C SER A 83 18.66 -5.38 0.69
N ASP A 84 19.73 -4.80 1.24
CA ASP A 84 20.65 -3.84 0.61
C ASP A 84 21.38 -4.35 -0.66
N GLN A 85 20.91 -5.43 -1.31
CA GLN A 85 21.64 -6.13 -2.36
C GLN A 85 20.98 -6.20 -3.74
N VAL A 86 19.91 -5.44 -4.02
CA VAL A 86 19.42 -5.33 -5.40
C VAL A 86 19.90 -4.02 -6.04
N LEU A 87 21.22 -3.90 -6.19
CA LEU A 87 21.79 -3.09 -7.26
C LEU A 87 21.47 -3.81 -8.56
N VAL A 88 20.37 -3.42 -9.20
CA VAL A 88 20.15 -3.73 -10.61
C VAL A 88 21.32 -3.11 -11.36
N GLN A 89 22.18 -3.94 -11.95
CA GLN A 89 23.09 -3.46 -12.96
C GLN A 89 22.23 -2.94 -14.13
N GLU A 90 22.08 -1.62 -14.19
CA GLU A 90 21.65 -0.93 -15.40
C GLU A 90 22.70 -1.22 -16.47
N GLY A 91 22.42 -2.13 -17.40
CA GLY A 91 23.47 -2.49 -18.35
C GLY A 91 23.17 -3.46 -19.48
N GLU A 92 21.98 -4.03 -19.62
CA GLU A 92 21.72 -4.91 -20.78
C GLU A 92 20.33 -4.69 -21.37
N SER A 93 20.31 -4.00 -22.52
CA SER A 93 19.13 -3.93 -23.37
C SER A 93 18.85 -5.32 -23.92
N ILE A 94 17.76 -5.94 -23.48
CA ILE A 94 17.30 -7.21 -24.02
C ILE A 94 16.89 -6.98 -25.48
N THR A 95 17.73 -7.41 -26.41
CA THR A 95 17.41 -7.42 -27.84
C THR A 95 16.48 -8.60 -28.16
N PRO A 96 15.44 -8.43 -29.00
CA PRO A 96 14.49 -9.49 -29.36
C PRO A 96 15.13 -10.77 -29.96
N SER A 97 16.37 -10.71 -30.43
CA SER A 97 17.06 -11.83 -31.10
C SER A 97 17.57 -12.93 -30.17
N VAL A 98 17.59 -12.72 -28.85
CA VAL A 98 18.04 -13.76 -27.88
C VAL A 98 16.89 -14.71 -27.52
N PHE A 99 15.63 -14.34 -27.80
CA PHE A 99 14.46 -15.14 -27.43
C PHE A 99 14.19 -16.34 -28.35
N GLU A 100 14.87 -16.44 -29.50
CA GLU A 100 14.50 -17.42 -30.53
C GLU A 100 15.39 -18.67 -30.59
N GLN A 101 16.42 -18.77 -29.74
CA GLN A 101 17.30 -19.96 -29.67
C GLN A 101 17.18 -20.79 -28.39
N ALA A 102 16.37 -20.38 -27.40
CA ALA A 102 16.20 -21.11 -26.14
C ALA A 102 15.02 -22.11 -26.15
N ASN A 103 14.45 -22.45 -27.31
CA ASN A 103 13.23 -23.26 -27.41
C ASN A 103 13.48 -24.64 -28.04
N ARG A 104 14.30 -25.47 -27.39
CA ARG A 104 14.29 -26.94 -27.49
C ARG A 104 15.05 -27.53 -26.31
N GLU A 105 14.34 -28.26 -25.45
CA GLU A 105 14.88 -29.10 -24.37
C GLU A 105 15.41 -28.41 -23.10
N ASN A 106 14.53 -27.66 -22.44
CA ASN A 106 14.32 -27.68 -20.98
C ASN A 106 13.29 -26.59 -20.64
N VAL A 107 12.09 -26.98 -20.25
CA VAL A 107 11.07 -26.05 -19.72
C VAL A 107 11.47 -25.68 -18.31
N GLY A 108 12.59 -24.96 -18.19
CA GLY A 108 12.96 -24.25 -16.97
C GLY A 108 11.92 -23.16 -16.76
N PHE A 109 11.29 -23.16 -15.59
CA PHE A 109 10.50 -22.03 -15.13
C PHE A 109 11.35 -20.77 -15.26
N VAL A 110 11.01 -19.91 -16.22
CA VAL A 110 11.55 -18.56 -16.27
C VAL A 110 10.90 -17.86 -15.08
N GLU A 111 11.63 -17.80 -13.97
CA GLU A 111 11.27 -16.94 -12.84
C GLU A 111 11.30 -15.50 -13.38
N ILE A 112 10.13 -15.01 -13.80
CA ILE A 112 9.97 -13.62 -14.17
C ILE A 112 10.17 -12.86 -12.87
N LYS A 113 11.41 -12.44 -12.63
CA LYS A 113 11.78 -11.63 -11.48
C LYS A 113 10.90 -10.39 -11.50
N GLU A 114 9.86 -10.41 -10.67
CA GLU A 114 8.87 -9.35 -10.56
C GLU A 114 9.61 -8.05 -10.25
N ARG A 115 9.75 -7.17 -11.24
CA ARG A 115 10.39 -5.88 -11.04
C ARG A 115 9.39 -5.00 -10.31
N LYS A 116 9.51 -4.93 -8.98
CA LYS A 116 8.81 -3.92 -8.19
C LYS A 116 9.41 -2.56 -8.50
N PHE A 117 8.57 -1.63 -8.95
CA PHE A 117 9.04 -0.34 -9.49
C PHE A 117 9.16 0.74 -8.41
N PHE A 118 8.40 0.60 -7.32
CA PHE A 118 8.24 1.64 -6.31
C PHE A 118 8.40 1.09 -4.90
N LEU A 119 8.70 1.97 -3.96
CA LEU A 119 8.53 1.69 -2.53
C LEU A 119 7.10 2.02 -2.13
N THR A 120 6.33 1.05 -1.64
CA THR A 120 5.03 1.31 -1.01
C THR A 120 5.26 1.91 0.37
N PHE A 121 4.88 3.17 0.54
CA PHE A 121 5.00 3.88 1.80
C PHE A 121 3.74 3.78 2.66
N ILE A 122 2.56 3.98 2.06
CA ILE A 122 1.26 3.81 2.72
C ILE A 122 0.37 2.91 1.86
N LYS A 123 -0.34 1.99 2.52
CA LYS A 123 -1.41 1.18 1.94
C LYS A 123 -2.64 1.29 2.83
N ASP A 124 -3.48 2.31 2.60
CA ASP A 124 -4.65 2.59 3.41
C ASP A 124 -5.91 2.20 2.63
N ARG A 125 -6.32 0.94 2.81
CA ARG A 125 -7.47 0.35 2.13
C ARG A 125 -8.80 1.00 2.56
N PRO A 126 -9.07 1.28 3.85
CA PRO A 126 -10.24 2.05 4.26
C PRO A 126 -10.33 3.45 3.64
N LYS A 127 -9.20 4.15 3.51
CA LYS A 127 -9.14 5.47 2.85
C LYS A 127 -8.94 5.42 1.34
N GLN A 128 -8.99 4.22 0.76
CA GLN A 128 -8.96 3.99 -0.69
C GLN A 128 -7.78 4.69 -1.38
N HIS A 129 -6.57 4.59 -0.81
CA HIS A 129 -5.38 5.09 -1.47
C HIS A 129 -4.10 4.33 -1.11
N ILE A 130 -3.09 4.47 -1.98
CA ILE A 130 -1.74 3.96 -1.83
C ILE A 130 -0.78 5.12 -2.05
N VAL A 131 0.29 5.22 -1.25
CA VAL A 131 1.36 6.21 -1.47
C VAL A 131 2.64 5.49 -1.84
N PHE A 132 3.18 5.84 -3.01
CA PHE A 132 4.47 5.38 -3.51
C PHE A 132 5.57 6.41 -3.26
N MET A 133 6.79 5.92 -3.06
CA MET A 133 8.02 6.70 -2.96
C MET A 133 9.12 6.09 -3.84
N ARG A 134 10.25 6.80 -3.95
CA ARG A 134 11.42 6.41 -4.78
C ARG A 134 11.07 6.19 -6.25
N VAL A 135 10.31 7.12 -6.82
CA VAL A 135 9.96 7.07 -8.25
C VAL A 135 11.23 7.26 -9.09
N PRO A 136 11.51 6.37 -10.06
CA PRO A 136 12.70 6.47 -10.92
C PRO A 136 12.83 7.84 -11.60
N GLY A 137 14.03 8.41 -11.59
CA GLY A 137 14.32 9.74 -12.13
C GLY A 137 13.76 10.92 -11.32
N SER A 138 13.20 10.68 -10.14
CA SER A 138 12.75 11.71 -9.20
C SER A 138 13.59 11.70 -7.93
N VAL A 139 13.47 12.74 -7.09
CA VAL A 139 14.10 12.74 -5.77
C VAL A 139 13.52 11.57 -4.94
N ASN A 140 14.38 10.81 -4.26
CA ASN A 140 13.99 9.58 -3.54
C ASN A 140 12.87 9.77 -2.51
N SER A 141 12.68 10.98 -2.00
CA SER A 141 11.63 11.35 -1.04
C SER A 141 10.31 11.80 -1.68
N THR A 142 10.19 11.79 -3.01
CA THR A 142 8.98 12.26 -3.67
C THR A 142 7.83 11.28 -3.44
N GLU A 143 6.79 11.76 -2.76
CA GLU A 143 5.55 11.01 -2.54
C GLU A 143 4.60 11.14 -3.74
N VAL A 144 3.99 10.04 -4.13
CA VAL A 144 2.96 9.97 -5.16
C VAL A 144 1.78 9.17 -4.63
N GLY A 145 0.62 9.81 -4.51
CA GLY A 145 -0.62 9.17 -4.09
C GLY A 145 -1.38 8.59 -5.28
N VAL A 146 -1.86 7.36 -5.14
CA VAL A 146 -2.82 6.71 -6.04
C VAL A 146 -4.13 6.54 -5.28
N PHE A 147 -5.17 7.21 -5.74
CA PHE A 147 -6.49 7.26 -5.12
C PHE A 147 -7.49 6.46 -5.94
N PHE A 148 -8.40 5.77 -5.25
CA PHE A 148 -9.47 5.00 -5.87
C PHE A 148 -10.79 5.66 -5.50
N THR A 149 -11.66 5.88 -6.46
CA THR A 149 -12.98 6.46 -6.24
C THR A 149 -14.03 5.60 -6.93
N PRO A 150 -14.93 4.97 -6.16
CA PRO A 150 -16.01 4.19 -6.73
C PRO A 150 -16.99 5.10 -7.47
N LEU A 151 -17.41 4.65 -8.65
CA LEU A 151 -18.47 5.27 -9.45
C LEU A 151 -19.74 4.41 -9.37
N GLU A 152 -20.88 4.97 -9.78
CA GLU A 152 -22.20 4.33 -9.66
C GLU A 152 -22.28 2.98 -10.42
N ASP A 153 -21.62 2.86 -11.56
CA ASP A 153 -21.69 1.67 -12.43
C ASP A 153 -20.74 0.54 -12.02
N LYS A 154 -20.36 0.44 -10.74
CA LYS A 154 -19.32 -0.48 -10.25
C LYS A 154 -17.94 -0.29 -10.90
N ARG A 155 -17.74 0.82 -11.60
CA ARG A 155 -16.45 1.24 -12.16
C ARG A 155 -15.64 1.95 -11.08
N ILE A 156 -14.32 1.88 -11.19
CA ILE A 156 -13.42 2.60 -10.28
C ILE A 156 -12.65 3.65 -11.08
N ARG A 157 -12.69 4.90 -10.63
CA ARG A 157 -11.79 5.94 -11.10
C ARG A 157 -10.50 5.88 -10.29
N VAL A 158 -9.38 5.66 -10.97
CA VAL A 158 -8.04 5.62 -10.39
C VAL A 158 -7.34 6.93 -10.74
N GLU A 159 -6.87 7.66 -9.74
CA GLU A 159 -6.24 8.97 -9.89
C GLU A 159 -4.84 8.98 -9.29
N VAL A 160 -3.88 9.54 -10.01
CA VAL A 160 -2.49 9.67 -9.57
C VAL A 160 -2.19 11.15 -9.31
N SER A 161 -1.76 11.46 -8.09
CA SER A 161 -1.47 12.82 -7.62
C SER A 161 -0.07 12.92 -7.00
N SER A 162 0.63 14.01 -7.27
CA SER A 162 1.90 14.37 -6.64
C SER A 162 2.18 15.85 -6.88
N LEU A 163 2.96 16.45 -5.96
CA LEU A 163 3.52 17.79 -6.14
C LEU A 163 4.60 17.83 -7.24
N SER A 164 5.22 16.69 -7.58
CA SER A 164 6.16 16.57 -8.69
C SER A 164 5.44 16.15 -9.97
N ARG A 165 5.43 17.02 -10.98
CA ARG A 165 4.83 16.72 -12.30
C ARG A 165 5.46 15.50 -12.96
N TYR A 166 6.78 15.37 -12.87
CA TYR A 166 7.52 14.25 -13.47
C TYR A 166 7.17 12.94 -12.75
N ALA A 167 7.25 12.91 -11.42
CA ALA A 167 6.93 11.70 -10.65
C ALA A 167 5.48 11.26 -10.86
N LYS A 168 4.53 12.20 -10.85
CA LYS A 168 3.12 11.95 -11.15
C LYS A 168 2.94 11.26 -12.50
N LYS A 169 3.57 11.77 -13.55
CA LYS A 169 3.48 11.22 -14.90
C LYS A 169 4.08 9.82 -14.97
N THR A 170 5.29 9.62 -14.44
CA THR A 170 5.97 8.31 -14.43
C THR A 170 5.15 7.24 -13.72
N VAL A 171 4.60 7.56 -12.54
CA VAL A 171 3.74 6.62 -11.81
C VAL A 171 2.44 6.36 -12.56
N ALA A 172 1.80 7.40 -13.13
CA ALA A 172 0.58 7.24 -13.93
C ALA A 172 0.80 6.30 -15.13
N ASP A 173 1.89 6.49 -15.87
CA ASP A 173 2.21 5.67 -17.04
C ASP A 173 2.38 4.18 -16.66
N ILE A 174 3.07 3.90 -15.55
CA ILE A 174 3.30 2.52 -15.06
C ILE A 174 2.02 1.92 -14.50
N VAL A 175 1.31 2.65 -13.63
CA VAL A 175 0.07 2.19 -13.00
C VAL A 175 -1.00 1.91 -14.04
N PHE A 176 -1.23 2.85 -14.96
CA PHE A 176 -2.24 2.67 -16.00
C PHE A 176 -1.80 1.64 -17.04
N GLY A 177 -0.51 1.58 -17.39
CA GLY A 177 0.00 0.51 -18.25
C GLY A 177 -0.18 -0.89 -17.65
N GLN A 178 -0.11 -1.04 -16.32
CA GLN A 178 -0.41 -2.30 -15.65
C GLN A 178 -1.92 -2.59 -15.62
N LEU A 179 -2.74 -1.60 -15.24
CA LEU A 179 -4.19 -1.78 -15.19
C LEU A 179 -4.78 -2.04 -16.58
N ASP A 180 -4.25 -1.43 -17.64
CA ASP A 180 -4.69 -1.69 -19.02
C ASP A 180 -4.40 -3.12 -19.49
N LYS A 181 -3.36 -3.76 -18.95
CA LYS A 181 -3.05 -5.17 -19.23
C LYS A 181 -4.00 -6.11 -18.50
N VAL A 182 -4.34 -5.79 -17.25
CA VAL A 182 -5.17 -6.64 -16.39
C VAL A 182 -6.66 -6.45 -16.68
N PHE A 183 -7.07 -5.21 -16.92
CA PHE A 183 -8.44 -4.76 -17.16
C PHE A 183 -8.49 -4.00 -18.50
N PRO A 184 -8.32 -4.69 -19.63
CA PRO A 184 -8.39 -4.04 -20.93
C PRO A 184 -9.71 -3.30 -21.05
N ALA A 185 -9.64 -2.05 -21.50
CA ALA A 185 -10.84 -1.26 -21.74
C ALA A 185 -11.75 -2.06 -22.67
N GLN A 186 -12.95 -2.40 -22.20
CA GLN A 186 -14.01 -2.87 -23.06
C GLN A 186 -14.20 -1.72 -24.06
N VAL A 187 -13.75 -1.91 -25.30
CA VAL A 187 -13.99 -0.98 -26.39
C VAL A 187 -15.49 -0.97 -26.58
N THR A 188 -16.16 -0.14 -25.80
CA THR A 188 -17.58 0.11 -25.95
C THR A 188 -17.63 0.90 -27.23
N GLN A 189 -17.85 0.20 -28.35
CA GLN A 189 -18.13 0.83 -29.63
C GLN A 189 -19.34 1.71 -29.36
N THR A 190 -19.08 3.00 -29.12
CA THR A 190 -20.12 4.00 -29.09
C THR A 190 -20.51 4.11 -30.55
N THR A 191 -21.46 3.27 -30.95
CA THR A 191 -22.15 3.41 -32.22
C THR A 191 -22.90 4.72 -32.09
N GLU A 192 -22.20 5.82 -32.41
CA GLU A 192 -22.80 7.13 -32.60
C GLU A 192 -23.91 6.93 -33.62
N THR A 193 -25.14 6.84 -33.10
CA THR A 193 -26.32 6.82 -33.94
C THR A 193 -26.47 8.26 -34.40
N ILE A 194 -25.88 8.57 -35.55
CA ILE A 194 -26.09 9.83 -36.24
C ILE A 194 -27.58 9.86 -36.60
N GLN A 195 -28.34 10.68 -35.86
CA GLN A 195 -29.72 11.06 -36.19
C GLN A 195 -29.73 12.39 -36.93
#